data_AF-A0A8K1C495-F1
#
_entry.id   AF-A0A8K1C495-F1
#
_cell.length_a   1.000
_cell.length_b   1.000
_cell.length_c   1.000
_cell.angle_alpha   90.00
_cell.angle_beta   90.00
_cell.angle_gamma   90.00
#
_symmetry.space_group_name_H-M   'P 1'
#
loop_
_entity.id
_entity.type
_entity.pdbx_description
1 polymer ?
#
loop_
_entity_poly.entity_id
_entity_poly.type
_entity_poly.pdbx_seq_one_letter_code
_entity_poly.pdbx_strand_id
1 'polypeptide(L)'
;MAVQVQVHGAGVRALRVYLQEHLSPDQRKEGATRQLLDAKNESLTVVQLHQSVELLKELRRKDPNTPTVRSLLAQGKGSSVKVVDSEYVPAEEPSEKKQKYLDERREHLLRLDEEMRYGRLVKNVKKQTASGELQRNLTSVKQHLSIGANMVVARIVAFIVIYMISRPLTDNETTRMIAGLGGAIGMMFIEMVLFIARAAKYDSLEQEQHRTKSSVF
;
A
#
# COMPACT_ATOMS: atom_id res chain seq x y z
N MET A 1 -2.23 -35.71 -19.36
CA MET A 1 -1.79 -36.08 -18.00
C MET A 1 -2.81 -35.54 -17.01
N ALA A 2 -3.62 -36.39 -16.39
CA ALA A 2 -4.57 -35.97 -15.36
C ALA A 2 -3.81 -35.91 -14.02
N VAL A 3 -3.41 -34.71 -13.64
CA VAL A 3 -2.64 -34.47 -12.43
C VAL A 3 -3.60 -34.49 -11.24
N GLN A 4 -3.57 -35.54 -10.41
CA GLN A 4 -4.35 -35.56 -9.17
C GLN A 4 -3.55 -34.92 -8.04
N VAL A 5 -4.01 -33.75 -7.62
CA VAL A 5 -3.42 -33.03 -6.49
C VAL A 5 -4.02 -33.54 -5.19
N GLN A 6 -3.17 -34.04 -4.29
CA GLN A 6 -3.55 -34.50 -2.96
C GLN A 6 -2.88 -33.66 -1.88
N VAL A 7 -3.66 -33.25 -0.89
CA VAL A 7 -3.17 -32.51 0.28
C VAL A 7 -2.99 -33.49 1.43
N HIS A 8 -1.80 -33.48 2.05
CA HIS A 8 -1.46 -34.33 3.19
C HIS A 8 -1.01 -33.49 4.39
N GLY A 9 -0.99 -34.10 5.58
CA GLY A 9 -0.30 -33.54 6.75
C GLY A 9 -1.19 -33.35 7.97
N ALA A 10 -0.62 -32.74 9.01
CA ALA A 10 -1.27 -32.56 10.30
C ALA A 10 -2.52 -31.66 10.20
N GLY A 11 -2.48 -30.64 9.33
CA GLY A 11 -3.61 -29.76 9.09
C GLY A 11 -4.83 -30.46 8.47
N VAL A 12 -4.62 -31.52 7.68
CA VAL A 12 -5.71 -32.34 7.13
C VAL A 12 -6.43 -33.11 8.24
N ARG A 13 -5.67 -33.62 9.22
CA ARG A 13 -6.23 -34.31 10.39
C ARG A 13 -7.02 -33.33 11.26
N ALA A 14 -6.46 -32.14 11.54
CA ALA A 14 -7.14 -31.09 12.31
C ALA A 14 -8.47 -30.68 11.66
N LEU A 15 -8.49 -30.51 10.33
CA LEU A 15 -9.69 -30.21 9.57
C LEU A 15 -10.77 -31.30 9.73
N ARG A 16 -10.39 -32.58 9.67
CA ARG A 16 -11.34 -33.69 9.84
C ARG A 16 -11.87 -33.82 11.25
N VAL A 17 -11.00 -33.71 12.25
CA VAL A 17 -11.42 -33.73 13.66
C VAL A 17 -12.43 -32.62 13.91
N TYR A 18 -12.13 -31.41 13.44
CA TYR A 18 -13.04 -30.28 13.58
C TYR A 18 -14.40 -30.52 12.91
N LEU A 19 -14.40 -31.01 11.66
CA LEU A 19 -15.63 -31.36 10.95
C LEU A 19 -16.38 -32.50 11.65
N GLN A 20 -15.69 -33.50 12.16
CA GLN A 20 -16.30 -34.61 12.89
C GLN A 20 -16.94 -34.18 14.21
N GLU A 21 -16.42 -33.14 14.86
CA GLU A 21 -17.02 -32.59 16.09
C GLU A 21 -18.24 -31.72 15.79
N HIS A 22 -18.20 -30.91 14.71
CA HIS A 22 -19.16 -29.84 14.48
C HIS A 22 -20.25 -30.15 13.44
N LEU A 23 -20.14 -31.26 12.69
CA LEU A 23 -21.19 -31.70 11.75
C LEU A 23 -22.33 -32.43 12.46
N SER A 24 -23.56 -32.19 12.03
CA SER A 24 -24.75 -32.90 12.50
C SER A 24 -24.72 -34.39 12.13
N PRO A 25 -25.35 -35.30 12.91
CA PRO A 25 -25.33 -36.74 12.65
C PRO A 25 -25.91 -37.12 11.27
N ASP A 26 -26.82 -36.32 10.72
CA ASP A 26 -27.38 -36.53 9.38
C ASP A 26 -26.38 -36.20 8.27
N GLN A 27 -25.62 -35.10 8.43
CA GLN A 27 -24.57 -34.70 7.48
C GLN A 27 -23.39 -35.67 7.48
N ARG A 28 -23.14 -36.38 8.58
CA ARG A 28 -22.09 -37.42 8.68
C ARG A 28 -22.43 -38.70 7.92
N LYS A 29 -23.72 -38.98 7.69
CA LYS A 29 -24.19 -40.21 7.01
C LYS A 29 -24.22 -40.07 5.49
N GLU A 30 -24.13 -38.85 4.98
CA GLU A 30 -24.07 -38.58 3.55
C GLU A 30 -22.80 -39.20 2.94
N GLY A 31 -22.94 -39.94 1.84
CA GLY A 31 -21.88 -40.81 1.32
C GLY A 31 -20.57 -40.07 1.00
N ALA A 32 -20.66 -38.84 0.49
CA ALA A 32 -19.50 -37.99 0.20
C ALA A 32 -18.79 -37.52 1.48
N THR A 33 -19.55 -37.11 2.49
CA THR A 33 -19.04 -36.64 3.79
C THR A 33 -18.48 -37.79 4.61
N ARG A 34 -19.04 -39.00 4.47
CA ARG A 34 -18.52 -40.21 5.10
C ARG A 34 -17.14 -40.59 4.55
N GLN A 35 -16.91 -40.42 3.25
CA GLN A 35 -15.59 -40.63 2.64
C GLN A 35 -14.58 -39.53 3.04
N LEU A 36 -15.06 -38.30 3.24
CA LEU A 36 -14.25 -37.18 3.74
C LEU A 36 -13.79 -37.38 5.20
N LEU A 37 -14.65 -37.95 6.03
CA LEU A 37 -14.43 -38.17 7.47
C LEU A 37 -13.75 -39.51 7.79
N ASP A 38 -13.48 -40.35 6.79
CA ASP A 38 -12.79 -41.62 7.02
C ASP A 38 -11.36 -41.37 7.54
N ALA A 39 -11.10 -41.81 8.77
CA ALA A 39 -9.82 -41.64 9.45
C ALA A 39 -8.68 -42.39 8.76
N LYS A 40 -8.97 -43.34 7.85
CA LYS A 40 -7.95 -44.13 7.14
C LYS A 40 -7.24 -43.38 6.03
N ASN A 41 -7.83 -42.32 5.48
CA ASN A 41 -7.28 -41.64 4.30
C ASN A 41 -6.38 -40.46 4.71
N GLU A 42 -5.06 -40.57 4.82
CA GLU A 42 -4.23 -39.41 5.23
C GLU A 42 -4.13 -38.28 4.18
N SER A 43 -4.91 -38.36 3.10
CA SER A 43 -4.92 -37.42 1.99
C SER A 43 -6.30 -36.83 1.74
N LEU A 44 -6.35 -35.58 1.30
CA LEU A 44 -7.54 -34.91 0.77
C LEU A 44 -7.34 -34.67 -0.73
N THR A 45 -8.29 -35.13 -1.53
CA THR A 45 -8.36 -34.76 -2.94
C THR A 45 -8.92 -33.33 -3.11
N VAL A 46 -8.76 -32.74 -4.30
CA VAL A 46 -9.32 -31.40 -4.60
C VAL A 46 -10.84 -31.35 -4.41
N VAL A 47 -11.55 -32.43 -4.76
CA VAL A 47 -13.02 -32.52 -4.60
C VAL A 47 -13.39 -32.50 -3.13
N GLN A 48 -12.68 -33.28 -2.30
CA GLN A 48 -12.88 -33.34 -0.85
C GLN A 48 -12.53 -32.01 -0.17
N LEU A 49 -11.49 -31.33 -0.65
CA LEU A 49 -11.12 -30.00 -0.15
C LEU A 49 -12.24 -28.98 -0.44
N HIS A 50 -12.79 -28.97 -1.65
CA HIS A 50 -13.91 -28.09 -2.00
C HIS A 50 -15.15 -28.35 -1.14
N GLN A 51 -15.49 -29.63 -0.91
CA GLN A 51 -16.57 -30.02 -0.01
C GLN A 51 -16.33 -29.51 1.42
N SER A 52 -15.10 -29.62 1.93
CA SER A 52 -14.77 -29.11 3.27
C SER A 52 -14.90 -27.59 3.39
N VAL A 53 -14.64 -26.84 2.31
CA VAL A 53 -14.82 -25.38 2.26
C VAL A 53 -16.30 -25.02 2.36
N GLU A 54 -17.16 -25.69 1.59
CA GLU A 54 -18.61 -25.43 1.63
C GLU A 54 -19.20 -25.80 2.99
N LEU A 55 -18.81 -26.93 3.59
CA LEU A 55 -19.26 -27.31 4.93
C LEU A 55 -18.81 -26.30 6.01
N LEU A 56 -17.56 -25.83 5.95
CA LEU A 56 -17.10 -24.80 6.89
C LEU A 56 -17.75 -23.44 6.68
N LYS A 57 -18.16 -23.12 5.45
CA LYS A 57 -18.90 -21.91 5.13
C LYS A 57 -20.33 -21.98 5.67
N GLU A 58 -20.98 -23.15 5.59
CA GLU A 58 -22.27 -23.39 6.24
C GLU A 58 -22.16 -23.31 7.77
N LEU A 59 -21.14 -23.92 8.36
CA LEU A 59 -20.88 -23.83 9.80
C LEU A 59 -20.62 -22.39 10.22
N ARG A 60 -19.87 -21.60 9.44
CA ARG A 60 -19.62 -20.19 9.75
C ARG A 60 -20.87 -19.30 9.68
N ARG A 61 -21.84 -19.65 8.83
CA ARG A 61 -23.14 -18.95 8.81
C ARG A 61 -23.90 -19.13 10.13
N LYS A 62 -23.68 -20.24 10.83
CA LYS A 62 -24.30 -20.55 12.13
C LYS A 62 -23.46 -20.03 13.29
N ASP A 63 -22.14 -20.15 13.21
CA ASP A 63 -21.20 -19.66 14.21
C ASP A 63 -20.06 -18.84 13.56
N PRO A 64 -20.04 -17.51 13.73
CA PRO A 64 -19.00 -16.63 13.19
C PRO A 64 -17.58 -16.99 13.62
N ASN A 65 -17.40 -17.68 14.75
CA ASN A 65 -16.09 -18.08 15.28
C ASN A 65 -15.52 -19.34 14.61
N THR A 66 -16.24 -19.94 13.66
CA THR A 66 -15.80 -21.13 12.92
C THR A 66 -14.49 -20.84 12.15
N PRO A 67 -13.40 -21.59 12.43
CA PRO A 67 -12.10 -21.40 11.80
C PRO A 67 -12.15 -21.59 10.28
N THR A 68 -11.22 -20.97 9.58
CA THR A 68 -11.08 -21.11 8.12
C THR A 68 -10.33 -22.40 7.76
N VAL A 69 -10.58 -22.89 6.54
CA VAL A 69 -9.77 -23.99 5.97
C VAL A 69 -8.28 -23.65 6.02
N ARG A 70 -7.92 -22.39 5.74
CA ARG A 70 -6.53 -21.91 5.83
C ARG A 70 -5.96 -22.04 7.24
N SER A 71 -6.70 -21.64 8.28
CA SER A 71 -6.23 -21.75 9.66
C SER A 71 -6.11 -23.20 10.12
N LEU A 72 -7.02 -24.09 9.70
CA LEU A 72 -6.96 -25.51 10.05
C LEU A 72 -5.82 -26.23 9.30
N LEU A 73 -5.60 -25.92 8.03
CA LEU A 73 -4.49 -26.47 7.25
C LEU A 73 -3.12 -25.94 7.70
N ALA A 74 -3.08 -24.75 8.30
CA ALA A 74 -1.88 -24.15 8.88
C ALA A 74 -1.56 -24.64 10.30
N GLN A 75 -2.44 -25.40 10.96
CA GLN A 75 -2.17 -25.92 12.30
C GLN A 75 -1.09 -27.03 12.29
N GLY A 76 -0.19 -26.98 13.28
CA GLY A 76 0.87 -27.98 13.47
C GLY A 76 2.05 -27.82 12.51
N LYS A 77 2.56 -28.93 11.97
CA LYS A 77 3.68 -28.94 11.00
C LYS A 77 3.27 -28.52 9.57
N GLY A 78 2.06 -27.97 9.40
CA GLY A 78 1.49 -27.57 8.12
C GLY A 78 0.96 -28.74 7.27
N SER A 79 0.39 -28.40 6.12
CA SER A 79 -0.07 -29.33 5.09
C SER A 79 0.84 -29.29 3.86
N SER A 80 1.30 -30.45 3.40
CA SER A 80 2.10 -30.61 2.19
C SER A 80 1.23 -31.04 1.01
N VAL A 81 1.40 -30.42 -0.14
CA VAL A 81 0.72 -30.82 -1.38
C VAL A 81 1.60 -31.80 -2.13
N LYS A 82 1.11 -33.02 -2.37
CA LYS A 82 1.74 -33.97 -3.28
C LYS A 82 0.92 -34.08 -4.56
N VAL A 83 1.62 -34.03 -5.67
CA VAL A 83 1.06 -34.34 -6.98
C VAL A 83 1.23 -35.84 -7.17
N VAL A 84 0.12 -36.57 -7.28
CA VAL A 84 0.11 -38.00 -7.56
C VAL A 84 -0.27 -38.17 -9.03
N ASP A 85 0.62 -38.80 -9.80
CA ASP A 85 0.30 -39.26 -11.15
C ASP A 85 -0.70 -40.42 -11.01
N SER A 86 -1.96 -40.17 -11.31
CA SER A 86 -2.93 -41.25 -11.44
C SER A 86 -2.73 -41.91 -12.79
N GLU A 87 -2.64 -43.25 -12.81
CA GLU A 87 -2.65 -44.06 -14.02
C GLU A 87 -3.73 -43.59 -15.00
N TYR A 88 -3.30 -43.41 -16.24
CA TYR A 88 -4.07 -42.84 -17.34
C TYR A 88 -5.25 -43.76 -17.70
N VAL A 89 -6.44 -43.44 -17.19
CA VAL A 89 -7.68 -43.84 -17.86
C VAL A 89 -7.79 -42.93 -19.09
N PRO A 90 -7.87 -43.46 -20.33
CA PRO A 90 -8.00 -42.62 -21.52
C PRO A 90 -9.30 -41.83 -21.39
N ALA A 91 -9.18 -40.54 -21.10
CA ALA A 91 -10.31 -39.64 -21.16
C ALA A 91 -10.74 -39.55 -22.63
N GLU A 92 -12.02 -39.82 -22.90
CA GLU A 92 -12.65 -39.60 -24.20
C GLU A 92 -12.15 -38.28 -24.81
N GLU A 93 -11.81 -38.29 -26.09
CA GLU A 93 -11.30 -37.11 -26.77
C GLU A 93 -12.22 -35.92 -26.47
N PRO A 94 -11.68 -34.84 -25.88
CA PRO A 94 -12.52 -33.73 -25.48
C PRO A 94 -13.16 -33.17 -26.73
N SER A 95 -14.49 -33.08 -26.73
CA SER A 95 -15.24 -32.50 -27.85
C SER A 95 -14.64 -31.14 -28.25
N GLU A 96 -14.68 -30.79 -29.54
CA GLU A 96 -14.08 -29.54 -30.05
C GLU A 96 -14.49 -28.30 -29.24
N LYS A 97 -15.72 -28.29 -28.70
CA LYS A 97 -16.22 -27.21 -27.83
C LYS A 97 -15.45 -27.12 -26.50
N LYS A 98 -15.11 -28.26 -25.90
CA LYS A 98 -14.30 -28.33 -24.68
C LYS A 98 -12.87 -27.88 -24.95
N GLN A 99 -12.29 -28.24 -26.09
CA GLN A 99 -10.94 -27.82 -26.45
C GLN A 99 -10.87 -26.30 -26.64
N LYS A 100 -11.80 -25.72 -27.43
CA LYS A 100 -11.90 -24.25 -27.61
C LYS A 100 -12.06 -23.51 -26.27
N TYR A 101 -12.93 -24.00 -25.39
CA TYR A 101 -13.09 -23.42 -24.05
C TYR A 101 -11.81 -23.46 -23.20
N LEU A 102 -11.08 -24.58 -23.26
CA LEU A 102 -9.83 -24.72 -22.51
C LEU A 102 -8.73 -23.80 -23.04
N ASP A 103 -8.68 -23.58 -24.35
CA ASP A 103 -7.70 -22.69 -24.98
C ASP A 103 -8.02 -21.21 -24.69
N GLU A 104 -9.28 -20.78 -24.80
CA GLU A 104 -9.71 -19.43 -24.38
C GLU A 104 -9.39 -19.19 -22.89
N ARG A 105 -9.61 -20.21 -22.05
CA ARG A 105 -9.32 -20.13 -20.63
C ARG A 105 -7.82 -20.04 -20.34
N ARG A 106 -6.98 -20.73 -21.11
CA ARG A 106 -5.51 -20.61 -21.00
C ARG A 106 -5.05 -19.21 -21.36
N GLU A 107 -5.58 -18.65 -22.44
CA GLU A 107 -5.25 -17.29 -22.87
C GLU A 107 -5.63 -16.24 -21.82
N HIS A 108 -6.83 -16.38 -21.22
CA HIS A 108 -7.27 -15.51 -20.13
C HIS A 108 -6.35 -15.60 -18.90
N LEU A 109 -5.94 -16.83 -18.52
CA LEU A 109 -5.03 -17.03 -17.39
C LEU A 109 -3.64 -16.44 -17.65
N LEU A 110 -3.15 -16.52 -18.88
CA LEU A 110 -1.89 -15.92 -19.29
C LEU A 110 -1.93 -14.39 -19.16
N ARG A 111 -3.00 -13.74 -19.65
CA ARG A 111 -3.19 -12.29 -19.48
C ARG A 111 -3.19 -11.88 -18.01
N LEU A 112 -3.89 -12.63 -17.17
CA LEU A 112 -4.00 -12.33 -15.75
C LEU A 112 -2.66 -12.49 -15.02
N ASP A 113 -1.83 -13.49 -15.39
CA ASP A 113 -0.48 -13.62 -14.84
C ASP A 113 0.43 -12.47 -15.29
N GLU A 114 0.35 -12.05 -16.55
CA GLU A 114 1.07 -10.88 -17.06
C GLU A 114 0.69 -9.62 -16.27
N GLU A 115 -0.60 -9.34 -16.09
CA GLU A 115 -1.08 -8.21 -15.29
C GLU A 115 -0.55 -8.24 -13.85
N MET A 116 -0.58 -9.41 -13.20
CA MET A 116 -0.02 -9.57 -11.87
C MET A 116 1.50 -9.37 -11.84
N ARG A 117 2.21 -9.77 -12.91
CA ARG A 117 3.65 -9.56 -13.04
C ARG A 117 3.97 -8.08 -13.24
N TYR A 118 3.27 -7.39 -14.14
CA TYR A 118 3.37 -5.94 -14.30
C TYR A 118 3.07 -5.21 -12.98
N GLY A 119 1.98 -5.58 -12.32
CA GLY A 119 1.58 -5.04 -11.02
C GLY A 119 2.68 -5.16 -9.97
N ARG A 120 3.37 -6.31 -9.90
CA ARG A 120 4.52 -6.53 -9.01
C ARG A 120 5.73 -5.68 -9.39
N LEU A 121 6.04 -5.56 -10.68
CA LEU A 121 7.15 -4.74 -11.17
C LEU A 121 6.97 -3.25 -10.85
N VAL A 122 5.73 -2.74 -10.96
CA VAL A 122 5.43 -1.33 -10.68
C VAL A 122 5.08 -1.05 -9.21
N LYS A 123 4.91 -2.09 -8.37
CA LYS A 123 4.55 -1.93 -6.96
C LYS A 123 5.62 -1.19 -6.15
N ASN A 124 6.89 -1.36 -6.51
CA ASN A 124 8.03 -0.71 -5.84
C ASN A 124 8.41 0.63 -6.47
N VAL A 125 7.84 0.95 -7.63
CA VAL A 125 7.87 2.32 -8.13
C VAL A 125 6.91 3.08 -7.23
N LYS A 126 7.45 3.78 -6.22
CA LYS A 126 6.69 4.76 -5.44
C LYS A 126 5.98 5.64 -6.46
N LYS A 127 4.68 5.39 -6.70
CA LYS A 127 3.82 6.39 -7.30
C LYS A 127 3.95 7.56 -6.32
N GLN A 128 4.66 8.62 -6.72
CA GLN A 128 4.50 9.90 -6.07
C GLN A 128 3.00 10.15 -6.20
N THR A 129 2.26 9.85 -5.14
CA THR A 129 0.81 9.97 -5.16
C THR A 129 0.55 11.44 -5.47
N ALA A 130 -0.48 11.75 -6.26
CA ALA A 130 -0.84 13.14 -6.54
C ALA A 130 -0.92 13.99 -5.26
N SER A 131 -1.24 13.36 -4.12
CA SER A 131 -1.16 13.94 -2.78
C SER A 131 0.25 14.33 -2.30
N GLY A 132 1.27 13.53 -2.60
CA GLY A 132 2.68 13.81 -2.25
C GLY A 132 3.29 14.92 -3.11
N GLU A 133 2.91 15.00 -4.39
CA GLU A 133 3.27 16.13 -5.26
C GLU A 133 2.56 17.42 -4.81
N LEU A 134 1.26 17.35 -4.53
CA LEU A 134 0.49 18.47 -3.96
C LEU A 134 1.08 18.95 -2.64
N GLN A 135 1.45 18.05 -1.73
CA GLN A 135 2.01 18.41 -0.44
C GLN A 135 3.38 19.09 -0.59
N ARG A 136 4.23 18.61 -1.51
CA ARG A 136 5.50 19.27 -1.86
C ARG A 136 5.28 20.67 -2.42
N ASN A 137 4.33 20.82 -3.34
CA ASN A 137 3.99 22.11 -3.93
C ASN A 137 3.45 23.08 -2.87
N LEU A 138 2.57 22.62 -1.97
CA LEU A 138 2.06 23.43 -0.87
C LEU A 138 3.16 23.85 0.11
N THR A 139 4.12 22.96 0.42
CA THR A 139 5.25 23.32 1.27
C THR A 139 6.16 24.36 0.63
N SER A 140 6.41 24.25 -0.67
CA SER A 140 7.18 25.24 -1.44
C SER A 140 6.47 26.60 -1.46
N VAL A 141 5.16 26.62 -1.76
CA VAL A 141 4.36 27.85 -1.75
C VAL A 141 4.36 28.50 -0.37
N LYS A 142 4.21 27.73 0.71
CA LYS A 142 4.26 28.25 2.08
C LYS A 142 5.63 28.86 2.41
N GLN A 143 6.72 28.25 1.95
CA GLN A 143 8.08 28.77 2.15
C GLN A 143 8.27 30.10 1.41
N HIS A 144 7.91 30.18 0.13
CA HIS A 144 8.02 31.42 -0.64
C HIS A 144 7.12 32.53 -0.08
N LEU A 145 5.91 32.18 0.38
CA LEU A 145 4.98 33.14 0.96
C LEU A 145 5.46 33.63 2.33
N SER A 146 6.04 32.77 3.17
CA SER A 146 6.62 33.20 4.45
C SER A 146 7.82 34.14 4.25
N ILE A 147 8.64 33.90 3.23
CA ILE A 147 9.77 34.77 2.88
C ILE A 147 9.26 36.13 2.37
N GLY A 148 8.31 36.12 1.43
CA GLY A 148 7.70 37.34 0.91
C GLY A 148 6.91 38.13 1.94
N ALA A 149 6.22 37.46 2.87
CA ALA A 149 5.49 38.11 3.96
C ALA A 149 6.45 38.83 4.91
N ASN A 150 7.54 38.18 5.33
CA ASN A 150 8.55 38.81 6.17
C ASN A 150 9.14 40.07 5.52
N MET A 151 9.38 39.99 4.20
CA MET A 151 9.92 41.08 3.39
C MET A 151 9.00 42.31 3.33
N VAL A 152 7.68 42.12 3.38
CA VAL A 152 6.72 43.24 3.44
C VAL A 152 6.55 43.76 4.86
N VAL A 153 6.42 42.85 5.84
CA VAL A 153 6.20 43.19 7.25
C VAL A 153 7.34 44.03 7.81
N ALA A 154 8.60 43.66 7.51
CA ALA A 154 9.74 44.42 8.00
C ALA A 154 9.75 45.88 7.51
N ARG A 155 9.31 46.15 6.28
CA ARG A 155 9.19 47.53 5.75
C ARG A 155 8.11 48.32 6.45
N ILE A 156 6.96 47.70 6.70
CA ILE A 156 5.87 48.34 7.44
C ILE A 156 6.34 48.67 8.86
N VAL A 157 7.02 47.74 9.52
CA VAL A 157 7.57 47.97 10.87
C VAL A 157 8.62 49.09 10.85
N ALA A 158 9.56 49.08 9.90
CA ALA A 158 10.57 50.13 9.78
C ALA A 158 9.96 51.52 9.51
N PHE A 159 8.93 51.57 8.66
CA PHE A 159 8.15 52.80 8.43
C PHE A 159 7.56 53.33 9.73
N ILE A 160 6.87 52.48 10.50
CA ILE A 160 6.23 52.87 11.76
C ILE A 160 7.27 53.32 12.78
N VAL A 161 8.37 52.58 12.93
CA VAL A 161 9.44 52.90 13.88
C VAL A 161 10.06 54.26 13.57
N ILE A 162 10.41 54.54 12.31
CA ILE A 162 11.03 55.82 11.93
C ILE A 162 10.02 56.97 11.95
N TYR A 163 8.75 56.71 11.62
CA TYR A 163 7.66 57.67 11.80
C TYR A 163 7.43 58.05 13.28
N MET A 164 7.60 57.09 14.21
CA MET A 164 7.50 57.36 15.64
C MET A 164 8.73 58.09 16.17
N ILE A 165 9.93 57.73 15.72
CA ILE A 165 11.19 58.41 16.11
C ILE A 165 11.25 59.85 15.58
N SER A 166 10.66 60.13 14.42
CA SER A 166 10.59 61.49 13.86
C SER A 166 9.55 62.39 14.54
N ARG A 167 8.65 61.83 15.36
CA ARG A 167 7.62 62.58 16.09
C ARG A 167 8.18 63.64 17.04
N PRO A 168 9.18 63.36 17.90
CA PRO A 168 9.80 64.40 18.74
C PRO A 168 10.75 65.35 17.99
N LEU A 169 11.14 65.01 16.75
CA LEU A 169 12.11 65.78 15.97
C LEU A 169 11.47 66.80 15.02
N THR A 170 10.20 66.58 14.65
CA THR A 170 9.51 67.37 13.63
C THR A 170 8.02 67.49 13.97
N ASP A 171 7.50 68.73 13.99
CA ASP A 171 6.07 68.99 14.24
C ASP A 171 5.20 68.84 12.98
N ASN A 172 5.83 68.75 11.80
CA ASN A 172 5.13 68.62 10.53
C ASN A 172 4.87 67.16 10.17
N GLU A 173 3.59 66.82 10.01
CA GLU A 173 3.14 65.47 9.65
C GLU A 173 3.69 64.99 8.30
N THR A 174 3.82 65.89 7.32
CA THR A 174 4.38 65.57 6.00
C THR A 174 5.84 65.14 6.11
N THR A 175 6.63 65.83 6.95
CA THR A 175 8.05 65.49 7.15
C THR A 175 8.20 64.14 7.85
N ARG A 176 7.30 63.81 8.78
CA ARG A 176 7.28 62.50 9.45
C ARG A 176 6.93 61.36 8.49
N MET A 177 5.97 61.57 7.58
CA MET A 177 5.67 60.59 6.53
C MET A 177 6.85 60.36 5.58
N ILE A 178 7.52 61.44 5.15
CA ILE A 178 8.71 61.34 4.29
C ILE A 178 9.85 60.60 5.03
N ALA A 179 10.06 60.88 6.31
CA ALA A 179 11.04 60.17 7.13
C ALA A 179 10.71 58.66 7.23
N GLY A 180 9.45 58.32 7.50
CA GLY A 180 8.99 56.93 7.52
C GLY A 180 9.21 56.23 6.17
N LEU A 181 8.90 56.90 5.06
CA LEU A 181 9.11 56.37 3.70
C LEU A 181 10.59 56.14 3.42
N GLY A 182 11.47 57.09 3.78
CA GLY A 182 12.91 56.93 3.71
C GLY A 182 13.40 55.74 4.53
N GLY A 183 12.80 55.53 5.70
CA GLY A 183 13.02 54.36 6.54
C GLY A 183 12.65 53.03 5.89
N ALA A 184 11.47 52.96 5.26
CA ALA A 184 11.02 51.78 4.54
C ALA A 184 11.94 51.45 3.34
N ILE A 185 12.38 52.48 2.60
CA ILE A 185 13.33 52.34 1.49
C ILE A 185 14.69 51.86 2.01
N GLY A 186 15.21 52.45 3.09
CA GLY A 186 16.45 52.01 3.72
C GLY A 186 16.38 50.55 4.17
N MET A 187 15.25 50.15 4.77
CA MET A 187 15.01 48.76 5.16
C MET A 187 14.99 47.81 3.96
N MET A 188 14.45 48.25 2.80
CA MET A 188 14.49 47.47 1.56
C MET A 188 15.92 47.17 1.10
N PHE A 189 16.84 48.13 1.20
CA PHE A 189 18.26 47.91 0.87
C PHE A 189 18.93 46.92 1.83
N ILE A 190 18.68 47.07 3.14
CA ILE A 190 19.24 46.16 4.15
C ILE A 190 18.72 44.74 3.92
N GLU A 191 17.42 44.57 3.67
CA GLU A 191 16.85 43.27 3.36
C GLU A 191 17.41 42.67 2.07
N MET A 192 17.62 43.45 1.02
CA MET A 192 18.21 42.96 -0.22
C MET A 192 19.62 42.38 0.02
N VAL A 193 20.45 43.10 0.79
CA VAL A 193 21.80 42.61 1.15
C VAL A 193 21.71 41.36 2.01
N LEU A 194 20.85 41.35 3.04
CA LEU A 194 20.64 40.18 3.89
C LEU A 194 20.08 38.99 3.10
N PHE A 195 19.23 39.23 2.11
CA PHE A 195 18.67 38.21 1.25
C PHE A 195 19.74 37.58 0.35
N ILE A 196 20.61 38.39 -0.26
CA ILE A 196 21.74 37.90 -1.06
C ILE A 196 22.71 37.09 -0.17
N ALA A 197 23.07 37.63 0.99
CA ALA A 197 23.97 36.95 1.92
C ALA A 197 23.36 35.63 2.44
N ARG A 198 22.05 35.62 2.70
CA ARG A 198 21.32 34.42 3.09
C ARG A 198 21.29 33.42 1.94
N ALA A 199 20.89 33.83 0.74
CA ALA A 199 20.81 32.97 -0.44
C ALA A 199 22.16 32.29 -0.72
N ALA A 200 23.25 33.06 -0.69
CA ALA A 200 24.61 32.52 -0.87
C ALA A 200 24.98 31.45 0.17
N LYS A 201 24.52 31.57 1.42
CA LYS A 201 24.72 30.55 2.47
C LYS A 201 23.82 29.32 2.30
N TYR A 202 22.61 29.47 1.77
CA TYR A 202 21.76 28.31 1.49
C TYR A 202 22.29 27.51 0.30
N ASP A 203 22.80 28.17 -0.73
CA ASP A 203 23.43 27.52 -1.88
C ASP A 203 24.66 26.68 -1.47
N SER A 204 25.47 27.16 -0.52
CA SER A 204 26.61 26.39 -0.01
C SER A 204 26.19 25.15 0.77
N LEU A 205 25.12 25.25 1.58
CA LEU A 205 24.58 24.13 2.36
C LEU A 205 23.92 23.07 1.46
N GLU A 206 23.26 23.48 0.39
CA GLU A 206 22.65 22.56 -0.57
C GLU A 206 23.73 21.78 -1.36
N GLN A 207 24.82 22.45 -1.75
CA GLN A 207 25.98 21.78 -2.36
C GLN A 207 26.63 20.76 -1.42
N GLU A 208 26.77 21.06 -0.14
CA GLU A 208 27.31 20.12 0.86
C GLU A 208 26.40 18.90 1.06
N GLN A 209 25.08 19.09 1.10
CA GLN A 209 24.11 17.99 1.20
C GLN A 209 24.10 17.09 -0.05
N HIS A 210 24.27 17.68 -1.24
CA HIS A 210 24.40 16.92 -2.48
C HIS A 210 25.71 16.11 -2.53
N ARG A 211 26.82 16.67 -2.05
CA ARG A 211 28.11 15.95 -1.94
C ARG A 211 28.05 14.80 -0.94
N THR A 212 27.44 15.00 0.23
CA THR A 212 27.31 13.92 1.23
C THR A 212 26.38 12.80 0.75
N LYS A 213 25.26 13.12 0.10
CA LYS A 213 24.37 12.09 -0.48
C LYS A 213 24.99 11.29 -1.63
N SER A 214 25.88 11.90 -2.44
CA SER A 214 26.56 11.16 -3.51
C SER A 214 27.72 10.29 -3.01
N SER A 215 28.23 10.53 -1.79
CA SER A 215 29.33 9.76 -1.20
C SER A 215 28.90 8.52 -0.43
N VAL A 216 27.58 8.31 -0.26
CA VAL A 216 26.98 7.22 0.52
C VAL A 216 26.42 6.10 -0.38
N PHE A 217 26.66 6.18 -1.69
CA PHE A 217 26.37 5.12 -2.65
C PHE A 217 27.65 4.61 -3.31
#